data_AF-T1BVC1-F1
#
_entry.id   AF-T1BVC1-F1
#
_cell.length_a   1.000
_cell.length_b   1.000
_cell.length_c   1.000
_cell.angle_alpha   90.00
_cell.angle_beta   90.00
_cell.angle_gamma   90.00
#
_symmetry.space_group_name_H-M   'P 1'
#
loop_
_entity.id
_entity.type
_entity.pdbx_description
1 polymer ?
#
loop_
_entity_poly.entity_id
_entity_poly.type
_entity_poly.pdbx_seq_one_letter_code
_entity_poly.pdbx_strand_id
1 'polypeptide(L)'
;EMLRDEPFLAARVESIAEPAATGADIEARSEFLKERAVEALSLLPQAPAELVRMVRGIESAGQLADLIVSFMEVKAGEKQDVLETVDLRERLDKVMKMLTHRLEVLKVTREITEQTQAALG
;
A
#
# COMPACT_ATOMS: atom_id res chain seq x y z
N GLU A 1 12.72 -2.06 -25.07
CA GLU A 1 12.50 -2.07 -26.53
C GLU A 1 11.48 -3.15 -26.87
N MET A 2 10.44 -2.83 -27.66
CA MET A 2 9.48 -3.84 -28.13
C MET A 2 10.07 -4.62 -29.31
N LEU A 3 10.06 -5.95 -29.23
CA LEU A 3 10.51 -6.82 -30.32
C LEU A 3 9.33 -7.01 -31.29
N ARG A 4 9.49 -6.58 -32.55
CA ARG A 4 8.39 -6.41 -33.51
C ARG A 4 7.99 -7.67 -34.29
N ASP A 5 8.66 -8.80 -34.06
CA ASP A 5 8.55 -9.99 -34.92
C ASP A 5 7.83 -11.19 -34.27
N GLU A 6 7.32 -11.04 -33.04
CA GLU A 6 6.62 -12.10 -32.32
C GLU A 6 5.09 -11.93 -32.41
N PRO A 7 4.29 -13.01 -32.39
CA PRO A 7 2.81 -12.95 -32.44
C PRO A 7 2.18 -12.41 -31.13
N PHE A 8 2.99 -11.88 -30.22
CA PHE A 8 2.62 -11.34 -28.91
C PHE A 8 3.49 -10.13 -28.57
N LEU A 9 3.07 -9.37 -27.56
CA LEU A 9 3.87 -8.26 -27.04
C LEU A 9 5.15 -8.80 -26.42
N ALA A 10 6.28 -8.53 -27.04
CA ALA A 10 7.61 -8.92 -26.56
C ALA A 10 8.41 -7.66 -26.19
N ALA A 11 9.10 -7.71 -25.05
CA ALA A 11 9.95 -6.61 -24.57
C ALA A 11 11.26 -7.15 -24.00
N ARG A 12 12.34 -6.39 -24.20
CA ARG A 12 13.59 -6.60 -23.44
C ARG A 12 13.43 -6.07 -22.03
N VAL A 13 13.74 -6.89 -21.03
CA VAL A 13 13.67 -6.55 -19.61
C VAL A 13 15.06 -6.56 -18.99
N GLU A 14 15.23 -5.78 -17.93
CA GLU A 14 16.41 -5.79 -17.07
C GLU A 14 15.94 -5.89 -15.62
N SER A 15 16.58 -6.77 -14.83
CA SER A 15 16.25 -6.93 -13.43
C SER A 15 16.88 -5.80 -12.62
N ILE A 16 16.05 -5.07 -11.87
CA ILE A 16 16.51 -4.07 -10.91
C ILE A 16 16.75 -4.77 -9.57
N ALA A 17 17.93 -4.58 -8.98
CA ALA A 17 18.22 -5.11 -7.65
C ALA A 17 17.44 -4.33 -6.59
N GLU A 18 16.83 -5.04 -5.64
CA GLU A 18 16.15 -4.42 -4.51
C GLU A 18 17.17 -3.66 -3.64
N PRO A 19 16.94 -2.38 -3.30
CA PRO A 19 17.85 -1.64 -2.44
C PRO A 19 17.97 -2.29 -1.06
N ALA A 20 19.19 -2.53 -0.59
CA ALA A 20 19.47 -3.00 0.76
C ALA A 20 19.37 -1.89 1.82
N ALA A 21 18.42 -0.96 1.66
CA ALA A 21 18.22 0.14 2.59
C ALA A 21 17.73 -0.41 3.94
N THR A 22 18.52 -0.17 4.98
CA THR A 22 18.33 -0.71 6.32
C THR A 22 18.59 0.38 7.36
N GLY A 23 18.26 0.10 8.62
CA GLY A 23 18.48 0.99 9.76
C GLY A 23 17.21 1.63 10.30
N ALA A 24 17.38 2.38 11.38
CA ALA A 24 16.27 2.86 12.21
C ALA A 24 15.22 3.70 11.46
N ASP A 25 15.62 4.45 10.41
CA ASP A 25 14.66 5.23 9.59
C ASP A 25 13.71 4.30 8.82
N ILE A 26 14.22 3.23 8.20
CA ILE A 26 13.42 2.27 7.44
C ILE A 26 12.53 1.44 8.37
N GLU A 27 13.07 1.04 9.52
CA GLU A 27 12.32 0.31 10.56
C GLU A 27 11.15 1.16 11.09
N ALA A 28 11.39 2.43 11.41
CA ALA A 28 10.36 3.34 11.90
C ALA A 28 9.24 3.56 10.87
N ARG A 29 9.59 3.71 9.58
CA ARG A 29 8.60 3.82 8.49
C ARG A 29 7.79 2.55 8.32
N SER A 30 8.45 1.40 8.43
CA SER A 30 7.79 0.10 8.33
C SER A 30 6.79 -0.11 9.45
N GLU A 31 7.16 0.21 10.69
CA GLU A 31 6.25 0.10 11.84
C GLU A 31 5.07 1.06 11.69
N PHE A 32 5.32 2.31 11.30
CA PHE A 32 4.25 3.27 11.00
C PHE A 32 3.26 2.72 9.96
N LEU A 33 3.77 2.15 8.85
CA LEU A 33 2.93 1.57 7.81
C LEU A 33 2.11 0.39 8.33
N LYS A 34 2.70 -0.50 9.14
CA LYS A 34 1.99 -1.62 9.78
C LYS A 34 0.85 -1.10 10.66
N GLU A 35 1.12 -0.13 11.52
CA GLU A 35 0.09 0.45 12.40
C GLU A 35 -1.07 1.04 11.59
N ARG A 36 -0.77 1.90 10.61
CA ARG A 36 -1.81 2.55 9.80
C ARG A 36 -2.58 1.55 8.94
N ALA A 37 -1.92 0.51 8.43
CA ALA A 37 -2.59 -0.51 7.63
C ALA A 37 -3.54 -1.35 8.50
N VAL A 38 -3.12 -1.72 9.71
CA VAL A 38 -3.99 -2.42 10.66
C VAL A 38 -5.18 -1.55 11.09
N GLU A 39 -4.94 -0.26 11.33
CA GLU A 39 -6.01 0.70 11.61
C GLU A 39 -7.01 0.79 10.44
N ALA A 40 -6.52 0.93 9.21
CA ALA A 40 -7.37 0.98 8.01
C ALA A 40 -8.19 -0.30 7.85
N LEU A 41 -7.58 -1.47 8.06
CA LEU A 41 -8.28 -2.76 8.03
C LEU A 41 -9.39 -2.80 9.09
N SER A 42 -9.15 -2.31 10.31
CA SER A 42 -10.17 -2.30 11.39
C SER A 42 -11.41 -1.45 11.08
N LEU A 43 -11.32 -0.52 10.13
CA LEU A 43 -12.44 0.30 9.69
C LEU A 43 -13.28 -0.36 8.59
N LEU A 44 -12.79 -1.44 7.97
CA LEU A 44 -13.53 -2.17 6.95
C LEU A 44 -14.57 -3.10 7.60
N PRO A 45 -15.80 -3.16 7.05
CA PRO A 45 -16.78 -4.14 7.48
C PRO A 45 -16.24 -5.55 7.17
N GLN A 46 -16.13 -6.39 8.20
CA GLN A 46 -15.65 -7.78 8.10
C GLN A 46 -14.17 -7.94 7.70
N ALA A 47 -13.29 -7.09 8.23
CA ALA A 47 -11.85 -7.21 8.02
C ALA A 47 -11.31 -8.61 8.36
N PRO A 48 -10.72 -9.35 7.40
CA PRO A 48 -10.18 -10.68 7.68
C PRO A 48 -9.00 -10.60 8.65
N ALA A 49 -9.08 -11.30 9.78
CA ALA A 49 -8.00 -11.36 10.77
C ALA A 49 -6.68 -11.90 10.19
N GLU A 50 -6.75 -12.68 9.12
CA GLU A 50 -5.60 -13.18 8.38
C GLU A 50 -4.79 -12.07 7.71
N LEU A 51 -5.46 -11.06 7.13
CA LEU A 51 -4.77 -9.92 6.52
C LEU A 51 -3.99 -9.11 7.56
N VAL A 52 -4.56 -8.92 8.75
CA VAL A 52 -3.87 -8.24 9.86
C VAL A 52 -2.62 -9.00 10.28
N ARG A 53 -2.69 -10.33 10.40
CA ARG A 53 -1.52 -11.17 10.72
C ARG A 53 -0.46 -11.10 9.62
N MET A 54 -0.88 -11.15 8.36
CA MET A 54 0.01 -11.05 7.21
C MET A 54 0.77 -9.72 7.21
N VAL A 55 0.08 -8.58 7.37
CA VAL A 55 0.72 -7.25 7.42
C VAL A 55 1.74 -7.16 8.57
N ARG A 56 1.40 -7.65 9.75
CA ARG A 56 2.31 -7.61 10.92
C ARG A 56 3.55 -8.50 10.72
N GLY A 57 3.38 -9.65 10.06
CA GLY A 57 4.43 -10.64 9.86
C GLY A 57 5.42 -10.32 8.73
N ILE A 58 5.17 -9.31 7.90
CA ILE A 58 6.12 -8.93 6.84
C ILE A 58 7.31 -8.21 7.45
N GLU A 59 8.50 -8.73 7.16
CA GLU A 59 9.77 -8.16 7.63
C GLU A 59 10.39 -7.20 6.60
N SER A 60 10.23 -7.50 5.31
CA SER A 60 10.75 -6.63 4.25
C SER A 60 9.90 -5.38 4.09
N ALA A 61 10.50 -4.22 4.32
CA ALA A 61 9.86 -2.92 4.16
C ALA A 61 9.35 -2.70 2.72
N GLY A 62 10.10 -3.16 1.71
CA GLY A 62 9.70 -3.09 0.31
C GLY A 62 8.44 -3.91 0.05
N GLN A 63 8.43 -5.17 0.49
CA GLN A 63 7.27 -6.06 0.34
C GLN A 63 6.06 -5.54 1.11
N LEU A 64 6.26 -4.92 2.27
CA LEU A 64 5.18 -4.31 3.05
C LEU A 64 4.54 -3.16 2.26
N ALA A 65 5.36 -2.27 1.70
CA ALA A 65 4.88 -1.15 0.89
C ALA A 65 4.07 -1.64 -0.32
N ASP A 66 4.59 -2.62 -1.06
CA ASP A 66 3.95 -3.18 -2.25
C ASP A 66 2.64 -3.88 -1.90
N LEU A 67 2.61 -4.65 -0.81
CA LEU A 67 1.40 -5.33 -0.35
C LEU A 67 0.32 -4.32 0.02
N ILE A 68 0.65 -3.29 0.80
CA ILE A 68 -0.31 -2.25 1.20
C ILE A 68 -0.94 -1.61 -0.04
N VAL A 69 -0.12 -1.16 -1.00
CA VAL A 69 -0.61 -0.52 -2.23
C VAL A 69 -1.45 -1.47 -3.09
N SER A 70 -1.14 -2.77 -3.09
CA SER A 70 -1.92 -3.77 -3.83
C SER A 70 -3.39 -3.81 -3.39
N PHE A 71 -3.66 -3.64 -2.09
CA PHE A 71 -5.01 -3.62 -1.51
C PHE A 71 -5.68 -2.25 -1.53
N MET A 72 -4.95 -1.18 -1.82
CA MET A 72 -5.53 0.16 -1.90
C MET A 72 -6.31 0.36 -3.19
N GLU A 73 -7.48 0.98 -3.05
CA GLU A 73 -8.32 1.48 -4.15
C GLU A 73 -7.79 2.82 -4.67
N VAL A 74 -6.62 2.78 -5.30
CA VAL A 74 -5.96 3.94 -5.93
C VAL A 74 -5.88 3.77 -7.44
N LYS A 75 -5.69 4.88 -8.17
CA LYS A 75 -5.66 4.86 -9.63
C LYS A 75 -4.45 4.07 -10.13
N ALA A 76 -4.57 3.47 -11.32
CA ALA A 76 -3.47 2.72 -11.93
C ALA A 76 -2.18 3.55 -12.07
N GLY A 77 -2.29 4.84 -12.41
CA GLY A 77 -1.15 5.74 -12.47
C GLY A 77 -0.44 5.93 -11.12
N GLU A 78 -1.17 5.93 -10.01
CA GLU A 78 -0.57 6.03 -8.67
C GLU A 78 0.14 4.72 -8.28
N LYS A 79 -0.44 3.56 -8.63
CA LYS A 79 0.23 2.25 -8.46
C LYS A 79 1.51 2.17 -9.29
N GLN A 80 1.46 2.62 -10.54
CA GLN A 80 2.62 2.65 -11.42
C GLN A 80 3.71 3.57 -10.90
N ASP A 81 3.34 4.76 -10.42
CA ASP A 81 4.27 5.72 -9.83
C ASP A 81 4.91 5.16 -8.55
N VAL A 82 4.25 4.27 -7.78
CA VAL A 82 4.90 3.54 -6.67
C VAL A 82 5.87 2.48 -7.21
N LEU A 83 5.44 1.71 -8.22
CA LEU A 83 6.24 0.64 -8.83
C LEU A 83 7.55 1.17 -9.45
N GLU A 84 7.52 2.38 -10.00
CA GLU A 84 8.68 3.05 -10.60
C GLU A 84 9.59 3.73 -9.56
N THR A 85 9.14 3.85 -8.30
CA THR A 85 9.95 4.42 -7.21
C THR A 85 10.89 3.34 -6.67
N VAL A 86 12.09 3.26 -7.26
CA VAL A 86 13.08 2.24 -6.88
C VAL A 86 13.70 2.53 -5.51
N ASP A 87 13.92 3.79 -5.14
CA ASP A 87 14.45 4.15 -3.81
C ASP A 87 13.45 3.75 -2.72
N LEU A 88 13.89 2.89 -1.80
CA LEU A 88 13.02 2.30 -0.79
C LEU A 88 12.45 3.36 0.16
N ARG A 89 13.23 4.37 0.54
CA ARG A 89 12.77 5.39 1.47
C ARG A 89 11.71 6.27 0.81
N GLU A 90 11.95 6.72 -0.41
CA GLU A 90 10.98 7.49 -1.19
C GLU A 90 9.70 6.67 -1.43
N ARG A 91 9.83 5.38 -1.73
CA ARG A 91 8.69 4.48 -1.90
C ARG A 91 7.86 4.37 -0.63
N LEU A 92 8.49 4.16 0.53
CA LEU A 92 7.82 4.12 1.82
C LEU A 92 7.10 5.43 2.13
N ASP A 93 7.73 6.59 1.92
CA ASP A 93 7.14 7.91 2.16
C ASP A 93 5.88 8.15 1.31
N LYS A 94 5.93 7.67 0.08
CA LYS A 94 4.82 7.75 -0.87
C LYS A 94 3.65 6.88 -0.43
N VAL A 95 3.91 5.63 -0.07
CA VAL A 95 2.88 4.71 0.45
C VAL A 95 2.29 5.24 1.76
N MET A 96 3.11 5.79 2.66
CA MET A 96 2.65 6.41 3.90
C MET A 96 1.65 7.53 3.61
N LYS A 97 1.99 8.46 2.72
CA LYS A 97 1.09 9.57 2.34
C LYS A 97 -0.22 9.06 1.77
N MET A 98 -0.18 8.08 0.87
CA MET A 98 -1.37 7.50 0.27
C MET A 98 -2.25 6.82 1.33
N LEU A 99 -1.65 6.02 2.21
CA LEU A 99 -2.36 5.27 3.25
C LEU A 99 -2.99 6.20 4.29
N THR A 100 -2.26 7.24 4.73
CA THR A 100 -2.80 8.26 5.64
C THR A 100 -4.03 8.94 5.04
N HIS A 101 -3.95 9.37 3.77
CA HIS A 101 -5.10 9.97 3.11
C HIS A 101 -6.29 9.01 3.02
N ARG A 102 -6.04 7.74 2.65
CA ARG A 102 -7.11 6.74 2.59
C ARG A 102 -7.76 6.50 3.94
N LEU A 103 -6.97 6.47 5.00
CA LEU A 103 -7.46 6.29 6.36
C LEU A 103 -8.36 7.45 6.79
N GLU A 104 -8.01 8.69 6.46
CA GLU A 104 -8.87 9.87 6.71
C GLU A 104 -10.21 9.74 5.98
N VAL A 105 -10.19 9.35 4.71
CA VAL A 105 -11.42 9.12 3.93
C VAL A 105 -12.28 8.03 4.56
N LEU A 106 -11.69 6.93 5.02
CA LEU A 106 -12.42 5.84 5.69
C LEU A 106 -13.06 6.30 7.00
N LYS A 107 -12.35 7.09 7.81
CA LYS A 107 -12.88 7.66 9.07
C LYS A 107 -14.09 8.55 8.82
N VAL A 108 -13.98 9.51 7.88
CA VAL A 108 -15.09 10.39 7.51
C VAL A 108 -16.28 9.59 6.96
N THR A 109 -16.02 8.59 6.11
CA THR A 109 -17.08 7.73 5.55
C THR A 109 -17.83 6.99 6.66
N ARG A 110 -17.11 6.50 7.67
CA ARG A 110 -17.71 5.80 8.81
C ARG A 110 -18.55 6.76 9.66
N GLU A 111 -18.05 7.95 9.97
CA GLU A 111 -18.79 8.97 10.72
C GLU A 111 -20.12 9.34 10.03
N ILE A 112 -20.09 9.55 8.71
CA ILE A 112 -21.30 9.83 7.91
C ILE A 112 -22.30 8.66 7.98
N THR A 113 -21.80 7.43 7.91
CA THR A 113 -22.63 6.22 7.96
C THR A 113 -23.31 6.08 9.33
N GLU A 114 -22.57 6.29 10.41
CA GLU A 114 -23.09 6.23 11.78
C GLU A 114 -24.14 7.32 12.05
N GLN A 115 -23.90 8.56 11.61
CA GLN A 115 -24.88 9.65 11.71
C GLN A 115 -26.19 9.36 10.96
N THR A 116 -26.08 8.79 9.76
CA THR A 116 -27.25 8.46 8.94
C THR A 116 -28.09 7.35 9.57
N GLN A 117 -27.46 6.34 10.16
CA GLN A 117 -28.17 5.27 10.88
C GLN A 117 -28.88 5.79 12.13
N ALA A 118 -28.24 6.68 12.90
CA ALA A 118 -28.85 7.27 14.09
C ALA A 118 -30.05 8.18 13.79
N ALA A 119 -30.09 8.81 12.61
CA ALA A 119 -31.22 9.66 12.20
C ALA A 119 -32.43 8.86 11.67
N LEU A 120 -32.23 7.61 11.27
CA LEU A 120 -33.25 6.73 10.69
C LEU A 120 -33.82 5.70 11.68
N GLY A 121 -33.18 5.52 12.84
CA GLY A 121 -33.65 4.68 13.95
C GLY A 121 -34.39 5.50 15.00
#